data_AF-A0A4U2CLE9-F1
#
_entry.id   AF-A0A4U2CLE9-F1
#
_cell.length_a   1.000
_cell.length_b   1.000
_cell.length_c   1.000
_cell.angle_alpha   90.00
_cell.angle_beta   90.00
_cell.angle_gamma   90.00
#
_symmetry.space_group_name_H-M   'P 1'
#
loop_
_entity.id
_entity.type
_entity.pdbx_description
1 polymer ?
#
loop_
_entity_poly.entity_id
_entity_poly.type
_entity_poly.pdbx_seq_one_letter_code
_entity_poly.pdbx_strand_id
1 'polypeptide(L)'
;MNFYKSALVLSTFLTLSAQAEWVAIVIPPEGLYTESESDAALDVTQDVVTGTYSVTNAELIYSDLLISDEGCDVELDGDESSGTWTYYNNLACSDDDNFTLIATKGLSNTVTIFRNSSCDYLANEWLTAAHDGTGTGLLYSENSCSINNSIIRSLMSFDNVPAYYLDSIYIDIFSTGEGEENLEGEPLEPTLPDEGEGEGSANPEFNLPYIQWVYDDIVIDHPFLTSIDLSNLTYVLGDSVILRGMGNITSFDLSSLRNYYSAPLNVNVMGAMNATELDISRLSYADTIDISYTNISDISKFYRLQTGTIITNNDSETFFPQVTTFPNRNSSFCYGVRARNITLSSSISQANAENACR
;
A
#
# COMPACT_ATOMS: atom_id res chain seq x y z
N MET A 1 2.46 -66.28 -57.48
CA MET A 1 3.11 -67.60 -57.33
C MET A 1 3.56 -67.75 -55.89
N ASN A 2 3.13 -68.85 -55.27
CA ASN A 2 3.85 -69.70 -54.31
C ASN A 2 5.18 -69.21 -53.74
N PHE A 3 5.59 -69.48 -52.51
CA PHE A 3 5.11 -70.23 -51.33
C PHE A 3 6.34 -70.14 -50.40
N TYR A 4 6.17 -69.96 -49.08
CA TYR A 4 6.96 -70.62 -48.02
C TYR A 4 8.48 -70.26 -47.94
N LYS A 5 9.17 -70.18 -46.80
CA LYS A 5 9.28 -71.16 -45.71
C LYS A 5 10.34 -70.61 -44.74
N SER A 6 10.09 -70.73 -43.43
CA SER A 6 11.06 -71.23 -42.41
C SER A 6 12.27 -70.37 -42.05
N ALA A 7 12.79 -70.30 -40.83
CA ALA A 7 12.60 -70.95 -39.53
C ALA A 7 13.20 -69.95 -38.50
N LEU A 8 12.65 -69.65 -37.31
CA LEU A 8 12.44 -70.43 -36.09
C LEU A 8 13.66 -71.25 -35.60
N VAL A 9 13.98 -70.99 -34.32
CA VAL A 9 14.75 -71.82 -33.37
C VAL A 9 16.27 -71.54 -33.37
N LEU A 10 16.95 -71.16 -32.27
CA LEU A 10 16.92 -71.67 -30.88
C LEU A 10 17.53 -70.57 -29.95
N SER A 11 16.75 -69.96 -29.06
CA SER A 11 16.83 -70.09 -27.58
C SER A 11 18.16 -70.59 -27.00
N THR A 12 18.83 -69.82 -26.15
CA THR A 12 18.85 -69.93 -24.66
C THR A 12 19.97 -69.01 -24.15
N PHE A 13 20.06 -68.40 -22.97
CA PHE A 13 19.43 -68.40 -21.64
C PHE A 13 20.09 -67.15 -20.97
N LEU A 14 19.42 -66.13 -20.41
CA LEU A 14 19.08 -66.02 -18.97
C LEU A 14 18.65 -64.56 -18.69
N THR A 15 17.38 -64.43 -18.29
CA THR A 15 16.85 -63.58 -17.21
C THR A 15 17.51 -62.23 -16.89
N LEU A 16 16.78 -61.14 -17.14
CA LEU A 16 16.07 -60.39 -16.09
C LEU A 16 15.09 -59.41 -16.75
N SER A 17 13.89 -59.41 -16.19
CA SER A 17 12.64 -58.86 -16.72
C SER A 17 12.59 -57.33 -16.71
N ALA A 18 12.49 -56.73 -17.89
CA ALA A 18 11.70 -55.53 -18.10
C ALA A 18 10.66 -55.91 -19.16
N GLN A 19 9.40 -56.10 -18.72
CA GLN A 19 8.29 -56.30 -19.65
C GLN A 19 8.14 -55.02 -20.45
N ALA A 20 8.60 -55.05 -21.69
CA ALA A 20 8.23 -54.05 -22.69
C ALA A 20 6.74 -54.24 -22.98
N GLU A 21 5.93 -53.30 -22.51
CA GLU A 21 4.54 -53.21 -22.93
C GLU A 21 4.52 -52.56 -24.31
N TRP A 22 4.08 -53.33 -25.30
CA TRP A 22 4.00 -52.87 -26.69
C TRP A 22 2.77 -51.98 -26.83
N VAL A 23 2.98 -50.69 -27.09
CA VAL A 23 1.89 -49.75 -27.40
C VAL A 23 1.64 -49.77 -28.90
N ALA A 24 0.41 -50.06 -29.31
CA ALA A 24 -0.03 -49.82 -30.67
C ALA A 24 -0.23 -48.31 -30.85
N ILE A 25 0.65 -47.65 -31.62
CA ILE A 25 0.42 -46.26 -32.01
C ILE A 25 -0.54 -46.27 -33.21
N VAL A 26 -1.79 -45.92 -32.96
CA VAL A 26 -2.76 -45.59 -34.02
C VAL A 26 -2.54 -44.13 -34.37
N ILE A 27 -1.97 -43.83 -35.54
CA ILE A 27 -1.93 -42.46 -36.08
C ILE A 27 -3.21 -42.29 -36.91
N PRO A 28 -4.22 -41.55 -36.43
CA PRO A 28 -5.38 -41.22 -37.26
C PRO A 28 -4.95 -40.34 -38.45
N PRO A 29 -5.67 -40.39 -39.58
CA PRO A 29 -5.38 -39.50 -40.71
C PRO A 29 -5.48 -38.05 -40.24
N GLU A 30 -4.53 -37.21 -40.65
CA GLU A 30 -4.55 -35.77 -40.39
C GLU A 30 -5.91 -35.19 -40.80
N GLY A 31 -6.66 -34.64 -39.83
CA GLY A 31 -7.88 -33.88 -40.08
C GLY A 31 -9.22 -34.51 -39.69
N LEU A 32 -9.31 -35.35 -38.65
CA LEU A 32 -10.59 -35.80 -38.09
C LEU A 32 -10.67 -35.69 -36.56
N TYR A 33 -10.36 -34.50 -36.04
CA TYR A 33 -11.00 -33.96 -34.84
C TYR A 33 -11.29 -32.48 -35.12
N THR A 34 -12.52 -32.20 -35.54
CA THR A 34 -13.12 -30.88 -35.37
C THR A 34 -13.72 -30.85 -33.97
N GLU A 35 -12.89 -30.74 -32.94
CA GLU A 35 -13.37 -30.09 -31.72
C GLU A 35 -13.15 -28.61 -31.93
N SER A 36 -14.25 -27.88 -31.88
CA SER A 36 -14.29 -26.43 -31.83
C SER A 36 -13.32 -25.92 -30.76
N GLU A 37 -12.19 -25.36 -31.16
CA GLU A 37 -11.36 -24.53 -30.28
C GLU A 37 -12.04 -23.17 -29.97
N SER A 38 -13.31 -22.95 -30.35
CA SER A 38 -13.89 -21.59 -30.31
C SER A 38 -14.70 -21.23 -29.07
N ASP A 39 -14.98 -22.17 -28.16
CA ASP A 39 -15.95 -21.92 -27.08
C ASP A 39 -15.35 -22.14 -25.68
N ALA A 40 -14.07 -21.77 -25.49
CA ALA A 40 -13.50 -21.71 -24.15
C ALA A 40 -14.06 -20.46 -23.43
N ALA A 41 -14.65 -20.64 -22.25
CA ALA A 41 -15.31 -19.58 -21.50
C ALA A 41 -15.05 -19.71 -19.99
N LEU A 42 -14.90 -18.55 -19.33
CA LEU A 42 -14.86 -18.41 -17.88
C LEU A 42 -16.04 -17.53 -17.48
N ASP A 43 -17.09 -18.16 -16.99
CA ASP A 43 -18.30 -17.49 -16.52
C ASP A 43 -18.21 -17.32 -15.01
N VAL A 44 -18.32 -16.07 -14.56
CA VAL A 44 -18.33 -15.73 -13.13
C VAL A 44 -19.60 -14.98 -12.82
N THR A 45 -20.28 -15.41 -11.77
CA THR A 45 -21.47 -14.72 -11.24
C THR A 45 -21.15 -14.12 -9.90
N GLN A 46 -21.91 -13.09 -9.55
CA GLN A 46 -21.79 -12.37 -8.30
C GLN A 46 -23.17 -12.07 -7.75
N ASP A 47 -23.33 -12.22 -6.43
CA ASP A 47 -24.45 -11.68 -5.67
C ASP A 47 -24.03 -10.41 -4.91
N VAL A 48 -23.43 -10.57 -3.72
CA VAL A 48 -22.88 -9.46 -2.92
C VAL A 48 -21.38 -9.69 -2.70
N VAL A 49 -21.05 -10.48 -1.67
CA VAL A 49 -19.69 -10.93 -1.34
C VAL A 49 -19.51 -12.42 -1.64
N THR A 50 -20.40 -13.00 -2.45
CA THR A 50 -20.34 -14.41 -2.84
C THR A 50 -20.77 -14.55 -4.29
N GLY A 51 -20.40 -15.67 -4.91
CA GLY A 51 -20.83 -15.99 -6.26
C GLY A 51 -20.37 -17.36 -6.72
N THR A 52 -20.44 -17.59 -8.03
CA THR A 52 -20.02 -18.84 -8.65
C THR A 52 -19.02 -18.60 -9.77
N TYR A 53 -18.22 -19.62 -10.08
CA TYR A 53 -17.45 -19.66 -11.31
C TYR A 53 -17.70 -20.98 -12.04
N SER A 54 -17.61 -20.94 -13.37
CA SER A 54 -17.69 -22.11 -14.24
C SER A 54 -16.76 -21.93 -15.43
N VAL A 55 -15.99 -22.96 -15.74
CA VAL A 55 -15.06 -22.96 -16.86
C VAL A 55 -15.51 -24.01 -17.88
N THR A 56 -15.64 -23.60 -19.14
CA THR A 56 -15.99 -24.50 -20.25
C THR A 56 -14.81 -24.61 -21.18
N ASN A 57 -14.42 -25.83 -21.56
CA ASN A 57 -13.31 -26.11 -22.49
C ASN A 57 -11.96 -25.45 -22.11
N ALA A 58 -11.76 -25.17 -20.82
CA ALA A 58 -10.54 -24.69 -20.18
C ALA A 58 -10.55 -25.15 -18.70
N GLU A 59 -9.50 -24.83 -17.94
CA GLU A 59 -9.34 -25.18 -16.52
C GLU A 59 -8.95 -23.93 -15.75
N LEU A 60 -9.56 -23.67 -14.59
CA LEU A 60 -9.16 -22.59 -13.69
C LEU A 60 -7.75 -22.89 -13.14
N ILE A 61 -6.92 -21.86 -12.98
CA ILE A 61 -5.72 -21.93 -12.15
C ILE A 61 -6.20 -21.88 -10.70
N TYR A 62 -6.64 -23.02 -10.20
CA TYR A 62 -7.35 -23.12 -8.92
C TYR A 62 -6.41 -22.97 -7.72
N SER A 63 -6.92 -22.30 -6.69
CA SER A 63 -6.34 -22.17 -5.35
C SER A 63 -7.49 -22.01 -4.35
N ASP A 64 -7.47 -22.77 -3.24
CA ASP A 64 -8.48 -22.68 -2.18
C ASP A 64 -8.64 -21.25 -1.63
N LEU A 65 -7.55 -20.48 -1.69
CA LEU A 65 -7.49 -19.09 -1.26
C LEU A 65 -6.89 -18.23 -2.37
N LEU A 66 -7.59 -17.17 -2.72
CA LEU A 66 -7.11 -16.05 -3.52
C LEU A 66 -7.01 -14.81 -2.64
N ILE A 67 -6.17 -13.88 -3.06
CA ILE A 67 -6.01 -12.58 -2.42
C ILE A 67 -6.50 -11.54 -3.43
N SER A 68 -7.38 -10.65 -2.99
CA SER A 68 -7.85 -9.52 -3.78
C SER A 68 -6.74 -8.48 -4.00
N ASP A 69 -7.01 -7.51 -4.86
CA ASP A 69 -6.07 -6.44 -5.19
C ASP A 69 -5.74 -5.59 -3.95
N GLU A 70 -6.68 -5.45 -3.00
CA GLU A 70 -6.45 -4.77 -1.71
C GLU A 70 -6.05 -5.72 -0.56
N GLY A 71 -5.85 -7.00 -0.83
CA GLY A 71 -5.25 -7.95 0.12
C GLY A 71 -6.23 -8.78 0.95
N CYS A 72 -7.55 -8.66 0.71
CA CYS A 72 -8.56 -9.45 1.40
C CYS A 72 -8.67 -10.88 0.85
N ASP A 73 -9.10 -11.77 1.74
CA ASP A 73 -9.20 -13.19 1.45
C ASP A 73 -10.44 -13.50 0.60
N VAL A 74 -10.23 -14.28 -0.46
CA VAL A 74 -11.31 -14.86 -1.27
C VAL A 74 -11.18 -16.38 -1.24
N GLU A 75 -12.11 -17.04 -0.58
CA GLU A 75 -12.14 -18.50 -0.49
C GLU A 75 -12.87 -19.09 -1.70
N LEU A 76 -12.24 -20.07 -2.36
CA LEU A 76 -12.85 -20.85 -3.43
C LEU A 76 -13.22 -22.24 -2.91
N ASP A 77 -14.51 -22.59 -2.97
CA ASP A 77 -15.00 -23.94 -2.69
C ASP A 77 -15.45 -24.60 -4.00
N GLY A 78 -14.67 -25.55 -4.51
CA GLY A 78 -14.90 -26.21 -5.79
C GLY A 78 -13.68 -26.92 -6.37
N ASP A 79 -13.54 -26.91 -7.68
CA ASP A 79 -12.43 -27.50 -8.42
C ASP A 79 -12.05 -26.67 -9.66
N GLU A 80 -11.15 -27.17 -10.51
CA GLU A 80 -10.68 -26.46 -11.70
C GLU A 80 -11.79 -26.21 -12.75
N SER A 81 -12.96 -26.85 -12.63
CA SER A 81 -14.06 -26.75 -13.58
C SER A 81 -15.20 -25.84 -13.11
N SER A 82 -15.53 -25.86 -11.82
CA SER A 82 -16.59 -25.00 -11.26
C SER A 82 -16.57 -24.96 -9.74
N GLY A 83 -17.18 -23.93 -9.18
CA GLY A 83 -17.34 -23.80 -7.74
C GLY A 83 -18.04 -22.52 -7.32
N THR A 84 -17.99 -22.28 -6.02
CA THR A 84 -18.41 -21.04 -5.38
C THR A 84 -17.20 -20.26 -4.88
N TRP A 85 -17.37 -18.95 -4.74
CA TRP A 85 -16.40 -18.10 -4.11
C TRP A 85 -17.06 -17.26 -3.01
N THR A 86 -16.32 -16.98 -1.94
CA THR A 86 -16.74 -16.11 -0.84
C THR A 86 -15.63 -15.10 -0.53
N TYR A 87 -15.98 -13.82 -0.56
CA TYR A 87 -15.10 -12.72 -0.21
C TYR A 87 -15.23 -12.38 1.28
N TYR A 88 -14.10 -12.34 1.98
CA TYR A 88 -14.01 -12.00 3.38
C TYR A 88 -13.34 -10.64 3.55
N ASN A 89 -14.11 -9.65 3.99
CA ASN A 89 -13.59 -8.35 4.36
C ASN A 89 -12.95 -8.40 5.78
N ASN A 90 -11.93 -9.23 5.95
CA ASN A 90 -11.23 -9.43 7.22
C ASN A 90 -10.16 -8.36 7.48
N LEU A 91 -9.64 -7.73 6.42
CA LEU A 91 -8.63 -6.66 6.47
C LEU A 91 -9.20 -5.27 6.19
N ALA A 92 -10.52 -5.12 6.24
CA ALA A 92 -11.21 -3.85 5.97
C ALA A 92 -11.04 -3.32 4.53
N CYS A 93 -10.76 -4.18 3.54
CA CYS A 93 -10.72 -3.82 2.12
C CYS A 93 -12.04 -3.19 1.63
N SER A 94 -11.97 -2.47 0.52
CA SER A 94 -13.00 -1.53 0.14
C SER A 94 -14.19 -2.30 -0.40
N ASP A 95 -15.36 -1.68 -0.39
CA ASP A 95 -16.50 -2.24 -1.12
C ASP A 95 -16.36 -2.01 -2.65
N ASP A 96 -15.16 -1.68 -3.18
CA ASP A 96 -14.80 -1.65 -4.61
C ASP A 96 -13.59 -2.57 -4.93
N ASP A 97 -13.18 -3.40 -3.96
CA ASP A 97 -12.04 -4.28 -4.10
C ASP A 97 -12.26 -5.28 -5.25
N ASN A 98 -11.17 -5.69 -5.88
CA ASN A 98 -11.20 -6.55 -7.06
C ASN A 98 -10.45 -7.84 -6.81
N PHE A 99 -10.90 -8.93 -7.38
CA PHE A 99 -10.05 -10.10 -7.52
C PHE A 99 -10.22 -10.70 -8.91
N THR A 100 -9.16 -11.31 -9.43
CA THR A 100 -9.16 -11.86 -10.79
C THR A 100 -9.04 -13.37 -10.75
N LEU A 101 -10.03 -14.04 -11.36
CA LEU A 101 -9.97 -15.46 -11.65
C LEU A 101 -9.26 -15.66 -12.99
N ILE A 102 -8.26 -16.53 -13.03
CA ILE A 102 -7.48 -16.84 -14.23
C ILE A 102 -7.67 -18.31 -14.57
N ALA A 103 -7.98 -18.59 -15.83
CA ALA A 103 -8.05 -19.94 -16.38
C ALA A 103 -7.03 -20.13 -17.51
N THR A 104 -6.81 -21.39 -17.88
CA THR A 104 -5.97 -21.76 -19.02
C THR A 104 -6.53 -21.15 -20.32
N LYS A 105 -5.72 -21.16 -21.38
CA LYS A 105 -6.03 -20.53 -22.67
C LYS A 105 -6.22 -19.00 -22.60
N GLY A 106 -5.70 -18.36 -21.55
CA GLY A 106 -5.66 -16.90 -21.42
C GLY A 106 -6.99 -16.27 -21.02
N LEU A 107 -7.92 -17.06 -20.47
CA LEU A 107 -9.18 -16.56 -19.95
C LEU A 107 -8.97 -15.93 -18.58
N SER A 108 -9.53 -14.75 -18.38
CA SER A 108 -9.53 -14.07 -17.08
C SER A 108 -10.85 -13.34 -16.87
N ASN A 109 -11.32 -13.29 -15.64
CA ASN A 109 -12.51 -12.53 -15.27
C ASN A 109 -12.25 -11.84 -13.93
N THR A 110 -12.36 -10.52 -13.91
CA THR A 110 -12.16 -9.70 -12.72
C THR A 110 -13.52 -9.42 -12.09
N VAL A 111 -13.67 -9.82 -10.84
CA VAL A 111 -14.85 -9.54 -10.02
C VAL A 111 -14.56 -8.30 -9.22
N THR A 112 -15.37 -7.26 -9.40
CA THR A 112 -15.40 -6.10 -8.52
C THR A 112 -16.43 -6.33 -7.43
N ILE A 113 -15.99 -6.38 -6.18
CA ILE A 113 -16.88 -6.46 -5.03
C ILE A 113 -17.63 -5.15 -4.96
N PHE A 114 -18.95 -5.21 -4.83
CA PHE A 114 -19.79 -4.07 -4.47
C PHE A 114 -20.83 -4.55 -3.47
N ARG A 115 -21.08 -3.79 -2.40
CA ARG A 115 -22.30 -4.03 -1.59
C ARG A 115 -23.51 -3.65 -2.43
N ASN A 116 -24.35 -4.62 -2.77
CA ASN A 116 -25.63 -4.43 -3.49
C ASN A 116 -26.71 -3.72 -2.63
N SER A 117 -26.32 -2.83 -1.73
CA SER A 117 -27.20 -1.97 -0.94
C SER A 117 -26.77 -0.53 -1.15
N SER A 118 -27.69 0.31 -1.61
CA SER A 118 -27.56 1.78 -1.54
C SER A 118 -26.95 2.18 -0.19
N CYS A 119 -25.77 2.80 -0.21
CA CYS A 119 -25.02 3.13 1.01
C CYS A 119 -25.92 3.79 2.05
N ASP A 120 -26.07 3.17 3.22
CA ASP A 120 -26.67 3.82 4.38
C ASP A 120 -25.59 4.63 5.09
N TYR A 121 -25.08 5.66 4.41
CA TYR A 121 -24.05 6.55 4.97
C TYR A 121 -24.55 7.25 6.25
N LEU A 122 -25.87 7.41 6.40
CA LEU A 122 -26.55 7.93 7.59
C LEU A 122 -26.38 7.05 8.84
N ALA A 123 -26.00 5.78 8.67
CA ALA A 123 -25.74 4.87 9.79
C ALA A 123 -24.35 5.07 10.43
N ASN A 124 -23.48 5.86 9.81
CA ASN A 124 -22.12 6.12 10.29
C ASN A 124 -21.84 7.62 10.26
N GLU A 125 -21.66 8.23 11.44
CA GLU A 125 -21.47 9.67 11.59
C GLU A 125 -20.30 10.21 10.76
N TRP A 126 -19.22 9.43 10.59
CA TRP A 126 -18.11 9.82 9.73
C TRP A 126 -18.45 9.77 8.25
N LEU A 127 -19.13 8.72 7.79
CA LEU A 127 -19.59 8.63 6.40
C LEU A 127 -20.64 9.70 6.10
N THR A 128 -21.51 10.01 7.07
CA THR A 128 -22.49 11.11 6.96
C THR A 128 -21.77 12.46 6.85
N ALA A 129 -20.83 12.74 7.75
CA ALA A 129 -20.13 14.02 7.76
C ALA A 129 -19.24 14.23 6.52
N ALA A 130 -18.65 13.15 6.00
CA ALA A 130 -17.92 13.16 4.74
C ALA A 130 -18.85 13.32 3.53
N HIS A 131 -19.95 12.56 3.48
CA HIS A 131 -20.96 12.63 2.41
C HIS A 131 -21.57 14.03 2.29
N ASP A 132 -21.96 14.62 3.41
CA ASP A 132 -22.65 15.92 3.41
C ASP A 132 -21.68 17.09 3.19
N GLY A 133 -20.36 16.85 3.13
CA GLY A 133 -19.33 17.87 2.94
C GLY A 133 -19.30 18.91 4.05
N THR A 134 -19.94 18.64 5.20
CA THR A 134 -20.08 19.61 6.28
C THR A 134 -18.88 19.53 7.23
N GLY A 135 -17.92 20.42 7.05
CA GLY A 135 -16.88 20.72 8.06
C GLY A 135 -15.79 19.67 8.28
N THR A 136 -15.76 18.58 7.50
CA THR A 136 -14.74 17.53 7.66
C THR A 136 -13.71 17.50 6.55
N GLY A 137 -13.91 18.14 5.39
CA GLY A 137 -12.94 18.16 4.29
C GLY A 137 -12.51 16.79 3.73
N LEU A 138 -13.24 15.73 4.08
CA LEU A 138 -12.99 14.36 3.66
C LEU A 138 -13.75 14.08 2.37
N LEU A 139 -13.04 13.71 1.31
CA LEU A 139 -13.63 13.25 0.05
C LEU A 139 -13.70 11.73 0.09
N TYR A 140 -14.88 11.20 0.40
CA TYR A 140 -15.10 9.76 0.52
C TYR A 140 -15.31 9.10 -0.84
N SER A 141 -15.03 7.79 -0.94
CA SER A 141 -15.37 6.99 -2.12
C SER A 141 -16.88 6.70 -2.15
N GLU A 142 -17.62 7.33 -3.06
CA GLU A 142 -19.07 7.17 -3.21
C GLU A 142 -19.48 5.74 -3.58
N ASN A 143 -18.57 4.99 -4.20
CA ASN A 143 -18.84 3.65 -4.70
C ASN A 143 -18.75 2.58 -3.59
N SER A 144 -17.98 2.84 -2.52
CA SER A 144 -17.59 1.80 -1.56
C SER A 144 -18.22 1.90 -0.16
N CYS A 145 -19.12 2.86 0.08
CA CYS A 145 -19.71 3.12 1.40
C CYS A 145 -18.69 3.15 2.57
N SER A 146 -17.44 3.52 2.28
CA SER A 146 -16.29 3.39 3.19
C SER A 146 -15.41 4.63 3.11
N ILE A 147 -14.71 4.91 4.21
CA ILE A 147 -13.66 5.95 4.26
C ILE A 147 -12.33 5.39 3.78
N ASN A 148 -12.22 4.08 3.65
CA ASN A 148 -11.02 3.53 3.08
C ASN A 148 -10.92 3.90 1.59
N ASN A 149 -9.68 4.06 1.11
CA ASN A 149 -9.39 4.56 -0.24
C ASN A 149 -9.91 6.00 -0.51
N SER A 150 -10.21 6.75 0.54
CA SER A 150 -10.66 8.14 0.44
C SER A 150 -9.49 9.12 0.48
N ILE A 151 -9.76 10.37 0.07
CA ILE A 151 -8.81 11.48 0.14
C ILE A 151 -9.21 12.41 1.28
N ILE A 152 -8.25 12.80 2.13
CA ILE A 152 -8.49 13.80 3.18
C ILE A 152 -7.87 15.14 2.73
N ARG A 153 -8.66 16.21 2.56
CA ARG A 153 -8.17 17.53 2.10
C ARG A 153 -8.26 18.64 3.13
N SER A 154 -9.24 18.54 3.98
CA SER A 154 -9.31 19.27 5.24
C SER A 154 -9.78 18.23 6.25
N LEU A 155 -9.40 18.34 7.51
CA LEU A 155 -10.06 17.59 8.59
C LEU A 155 -9.73 18.24 9.92
N MET A 156 -10.78 18.63 10.64
CA MET A 156 -10.72 18.87 12.08
C MET A 156 -11.59 17.83 12.74
N SER A 157 -10.99 16.75 13.24
CA SER A 157 -11.74 15.74 13.99
C SER A 157 -11.17 15.52 15.36
N PHE A 158 -12.05 15.59 16.35
CA PHE A 158 -11.75 15.21 17.72
C PHE A 158 -11.87 13.70 17.94
N ASP A 159 -12.45 12.98 16.97
CA ASP A 159 -12.63 11.54 17.02
C ASP A 159 -11.59 10.83 16.15
N ASN A 160 -11.37 9.55 16.43
CA ASN A 160 -10.51 8.71 15.60
C ASN A 160 -11.23 8.39 14.28
N VAL A 161 -10.56 8.65 13.15
CA VAL A 161 -11.06 8.25 11.83
C VAL A 161 -10.97 6.72 11.71
N PRO A 162 -12.07 5.99 11.42
CA PRO A 162 -12.06 4.53 11.32
C PRO A 162 -11.56 4.06 9.94
N ALA A 163 -10.38 4.50 9.52
CA ALA A 163 -9.76 4.14 8.24
C ALA A 163 -8.47 3.31 8.44
N TYR A 164 -8.26 2.34 7.56
CA TYR A 164 -7.10 1.45 7.53
C TYR A 164 -6.18 1.71 6.34
N TYR A 165 -6.72 2.21 5.24
CA TYR A 165 -5.96 2.71 4.10
C TYR A 165 -6.65 3.91 3.48
N LEU A 166 -5.85 4.86 3.00
CA LEU A 166 -6.33 6.07 2.33
C LEU A 166 -5.65 6.18 0.98
N ASP A 167 -6.29 6.87 0.05
CA ASP A 167 -5.62 7.26 -1.18
C ASP A 167 -4.53 8.28 -0.85
N SER A 168 -4.91 9.39 -0.20
CA SER A 168 -3.99 10.47 0.15
C SER A 168 -4.46 11.31 1.34
N ILE A 169 -3.53 12.07 1.93
CA ILE A 169 -3.82 13.04 2.99
C ILE A 169 -3.17 14.37 2.60
N TYR A 170 -3.96 15.41 2.41
CA TYR A 170 -3.53 16.75 1.96
C TYR A 170 -4.20 17.84 2.81
N ILE A 171 -3.77 18.00 4.06
CA ILE A 171 -4.25 19.06 4.96
C ILE A 171 -3.28 20.23 4.88
N ASP A 172 -3.68 21.32 4.22
CA ASP A 172 -2.89 22.55 4.13
C ASP A 172 -3.79 23.75 4.38
N ILE A 173 -3.58 24.45 5.51
CA ILE A 173 -4.40 25.61 5.86
C ILE A 173 -3.90 26.94 5.27
N PHE A 174 -2.73 26.95 4.64
CA PHE A 174 -2.13 28.15 4.06
C PHE A 174 -1.97 28.09 2.54
N SER A 175 -2.18 26.92 1.93
CA SER A 175 -2.24 26.80 0.48
C SER A 175 -3.50 27.46 -0.06
N THR A 176 -3.28 28.66 -0.57
CA THR A 176 -4.14 29.26 -1.59
C THR A 176 -4.03 28.43 -2.87
N GLY A 177 -4.73 27.30 -2.95
CA GLY A 177 -5.16 26.63 -4.18
C GLY A 177 -4.21 26.63 -5.40
N GLU A 178 -2.92 26.36 -5.22
CA GLU A 178 -1.99 26.20 -6.35
C GLU A 178 -1.30 24.83 -6.24
N GLY A 179 -1.93 23.81 -6.81
CA GLY A 179 -1.36 22.47 -6.78
C GLY A 179 -2.14 21.34 -7.45
N GLU A 180 -3.03 21.61 -8.41
CA GLU A 180 -3.52 20.55 -9.30
C GLU A 180 -3.27 20.93 -10.75
N GLU A 181 -2.26 20.29 -11.35
CA GLU A 181 -2.22 20.16 -12.80
C GLU A 181 -3.43 19.33 -13.22
N ASN A 182 -4.32 19.95 -13.97
CA ASN A 182 -5.52 19.35 -14.55
C ASN A 182 -5.20 17.97 -15.17
N LEU A 183 -5.74 16.89 -14.58
CA LEU A 183 -6.00 15.67 -15.31
C LEU A 183 -7.07 16.00 -16.37
N GLU A 184 -6.73 15.74 -17.63
CA GLU A 184 -7.54 16.14 -18.78
C GLU A 184 -9.01 15.70 -18.66
N GLY A 185 -9.95 16.64 -18.73
CA GLY A 185 -11.21 16.39 -19.44
C GLY A 185 -12.54 16.79 -18.80
N GLU A 186 -12.62 17.12 -17.52
CA GLU A 186 -13.90 17.51 -16.88
C GLU A 186 -13.73 18.79 -16.05
N PRO A 187 -14.58 19.82 -16.25
CA PRO A 187 -14.53 21.02 -15.42
C PRO A 187 -15.15 20.68 -14.06
N LEU A 188 -14.31 20.29 -13.09
CA LEU A 188 -14.69 20.38 -11.69
C LEU A 188 -14.91 21.86 -11.37
N GLU A 189 -16.11 22.22 -10.92
CA GLU A 189 -16.33 23.54 -10.33
C GLU A 189 -15.30 23.70 -9.20
N PRO A 190 -14.57 24.83 -9.12
CA PRO A 190 -13.60 25.03 -8.07
C PRO A 190 -14.37 25.13 -6.75
N THR A 191 -14.40 24.05 -5.98
CA THR A 191 -14.60 24.12 -4.54
C THR A 191 -13.38 24.82 -3.99
N LEU A 192 -13.42 26.15 -4.01
CA LEU A 192 -12.55 26.97 -3.19
C LEU A 192 -12.57 26.37 -1.78
N PRO A 193 -11.42 26.00 -1.18
CA PRO A 193 -11.41 25.75 0.25
C PRO A 193 -11.87 27.05 0.91
N ASP A 194 -13.02 27.00 1.60
CA ASP A 194 -13.57 28.15 2.28
C ASP A 194 -12.50 28.68 3.23
N GLU A 195 -12.13 29.95 3.09
CA GLU A 195 -11.13 30.60 3.93
C GLU A 195 -11.60 30.45 5.40
N GLY A 196 -10.86 29.67 6.19
CA GLY A 196 -10.96 29.74 7.64
C GLY A 196 -11.80 28.66 8.35
N GLU A 197 -12.04 27.49 7.77
CA GLU A 197 -12.50 26.33 8.56
C GLU A 197 -11.36 25.75 9.39
N GLY A 198 -10.99 26.51 10.43
CA GLY A 198 -9.97 26.14 11.39
C GLY A 198 -9.41 27.27 12.24
N GLU A 199 -9.57 28.52 11.77
CA GLU A 199 -9.26 29.72 12.53
C GLU A 199 -10.31 29.97 13.62
N GLY A 200 -10.40 29.07 14.60
CA GLY A 200 -11.35 29.19 15.71
C GLY A 200 -11.62 27.92 16.50
N SER A 201 -11.22 26.75 15.99
CA SER A 201 -11.32 25.50 16.75
C SER A 201 -10.30 25.50 17.89
N ALA A 202 -10.79 25.37 19.12
CA ALA A 202 -9.92 25.24 20.28
C ALA A 202 -9.33 23.82 20.30
N ASN A 203 -8.06 23.68 19.91
CA ASN A 203 -7.25 22.45 19.92
C ASN A 203 -7.66 21.39 18.88
N PRO A 204 -7.45 21.64 17.57
CA PRO A 204 -7.72 20.64 16.54
C PRO A 204 -6.79 19.42 16.70
N GLU A 205 -7.36 18.22 16.58
CA GLU A 205 -6.65 16.94 16.59
C GLU A 205 -6.80 16.24 15.24
N PHE A 206 -5.85 15.36 14.90
CA PHE A 206 -5.89 14.54 13.69
C PHE A 206 -5.38 13.14 14.00
N ASN A 207 -6.29 12.28 14.47
CA ASN A 207 -5.94 10.95 14.97
C ASN A 207 -6.41 9.87 13.98
N LEU A 208 -5.45 9.17 13.38
CA LEU A 208 -5.61 8.04 12.47
C LEU A 208 -4.99 6.77 13.08
N PRO A 209 -5.40 6.32 14.28
CA PRO A 209 -4.72 5.24 14.98
C PRO A 209 -4.80 3.89 14.25
N TYR A 210 -5.67 3.72 13.26
CA TYR A 210 -5.82 2.46 12.52
C TYR A 210 -5.19 2.49 11.13
N ILE A 211 -4.73 3.67 10.67
CA ILE A 211 -4.17 3.80 9.32
C ILE A 211 -2.91 2.95 9.20
N GLN A 212 -2.84 2.13 8.17
CA GLN A 212 -1.69 1.29 7.86
C GLN A 212 -1.09 1.65 6.51
N TRP A 213 -1.91 2.10 5.55
CA TRP A 213 -1.47 2.42 4.19
C TRP A 213 -1.97 3.79 3.75
N VAL A 214 -1.11 4.54 3.07
CA VAL A 214 -1.52 5.67 2.22
C VAL A 214 -0.94 5.43 0.83
N TYR A 215 -1.77 5.43 -0.20
CA TYR A 215 -1.36 5.05 -1.55
C TYR A 215 -0.52 6.14 -2.27
N ASP A 216 -0.73 7.39 -1.88
CA ASP A 216 -0.02 8.55 -2.39
C ASP A 216 0.67 9.30 -1.22
N ASP A 217 0.99 10.57 -1.40
CA ASP A 217 1.65 11.41 -0.41
C ASP A 217 0.79 11.73 0.82
N ILE A 218 1.49 12.03 1.91
CA ILE A 218 0.92 12.66 3.10
C ILE A 218 1.48 14.07 3.20
N VAL A 219 0.61 15.07 3.20
CA VAL A 219 0.93 16.48 3.44
C VAL A 219 0.01 17.02 4.52
N ILE A 220 0.60 17.41 5.65
CA ILE A 220 -0.08 18.02 6.78
C ILE A 220 0.73 19.26 7.17
N ASP A 221 0.22 20.43 6.81
CA ASP A 221 0.74 21.74 7.19
C ASP A 221 -0.35 22.50 7.97
N HIS A 222 -0.34 22.30 9.28
CA HIS A 222 -1.38 22.81 10.18
C HIS A 222 -0.81 23.28 11.52
N PRO A 223 -0.44 24.57 11.68
CA PRO A 223 0.24 25.08 12.87
C PRO A 223 -0.52 24.97 14.18
N PHE A 224 -1.84 24.91 14.13
CA PHE A 224 -2.67 24.87 15.33
C PHE A 224 -2.95 23.45 15.81
N LEU A 225 -2.50 22.42 15.09
CA LEU A 225 -2.77 21.02 15.43
C LEU A 225 -2.13 20.66 16.78
N THR A 226 -2.92 20.11 17.70
CA THR A 226 -2.47 19.75 19.06
C THR A 226 -2.18 18.26 19.25
N SER A 227 -2.73 17.40 18.39
CA SER A 227 -2.45 15.96 18.37
C SER A 227 -2.41 15.44 16.93
N ILE A 228 -1.50 14.52 16.67
CA ILE A 228 -1.46 13.70 15.46
C ILE A 228 -1.13 12.25 15.84
N ASP A 229 -1.93 11.30 15.38
CA ASP A 229 -1.64 9.87 15.56
C ASP A 229 -1.55 9.17 14.20
N LEU A 230 -0.33 8.78 13.85
CA LEU A 230 0.02 7.95 12.68
C LEU A 230 0.84 6.72 13.12
N SER A 231 0.73 6.31 14.39
CA SER A 231 1.62 5.30 15.00
C SER A 231 1.53 3.91 14.35
N ASN A 232 0.40 3.59 13.70
CA ASN A 232 0.20 2.35 12.95
C ASN A 232 0.49 2.47 11.45
N LEU A 233 0.82 3.67 10.95
CA LEU A 233 1.15 3.89 9.54
C LEU A 233 2.35 3.02 9.17
N THR A 234 2.13 2.06 8.29
CA THR A 234 3.13 1.05 7.92
C THR A 234 3.75 1.35 6.57
N TYR A 235 2.95 1.80 5.60
CA TYR A 235 3.40 2.13 4.26
C TYR A 235 2.80 3.43 3.75
N VAL A 236 3.63 4.18 3.04
CA VAL A 236 3.25 5.30 2.17
C VAL A 236 3.82 4.95 0.81
N LEU A 237 2.96 4.86 -0.19
CA LEU A 237 3.35 4.45 -1.55
C LEU A 237 3.66 5.67 -2.44
N GLY A 238 3.25 6.87 -2.01
CA GLY A 238 3.81 8.12 -2.51
C GLY A 238 5.29 8.31 -2.17
N ASP A 239 5.83 9.44 -2.60
CA ASP A 239 7.23 9.81 -2.45
C ASP A 239 7.50 10.57 -1.14
N SER A 240 6.47 11.07 -0.46
CA SER A 240 6.64 11.98 0.68
C SER A 240 5.66 11.87 1.84
N VAL A 241 6.20 12.11 3.04
CA VAL A 241 5.47 12.36 4.30
C VAL A 241 5.91 13.72 4.82
N ILE A 242 5.04 14.70 4.66
CA ILE A 242 5.25 16.11 4.99
C ILE A 242 4.34 16.46 6.17
N LEU A 243 4.95 16.84 7.28
CA LEU A 243 4.36 17.11 8.59
C LEU A 243 4.91 18.46 9.09
N ARG A 244 4.51 19.57 8.48
CA ARG A 244 5.13 20.90 8.66
C ARG A 244 4.31 21.82 9.55
N GLY A 245 4.97 22.87 10.03
CA GLY A 245 4.33 24.04 10.64
C GLY A 245 3.68 23.80 12.01
N MET A 246 3.54 22.54 12.45
CA MET A 246 2.86 22.11 13.68
C MET A 246 3.57 22.58 14.95
N GLY A 247 3.25 23.79 15.39
CA GLY A 247 3.90 24.44 16.52
C GLY A 247 3.61 23.78 17.87
N ASN A 248 2.49 23.07 18.05
CA ASN A 248 2.12 22.48 19.34
C ASN A 248 2.53 21.00 19.49
N ILE A 249 2.89 20.33 18.40
CA ILE A 249 3.28 18.92 18.42
C ILE A 249 4.71 18.79 18.96
N THR A 250 4.89 17.86 19.89
CA THR A 250 6.19 17.63 20.57
C THR A 250 6.90 16.36 20.13
N SER A 251 6.17 15.41 19.53
CA SER A 251 6.68 14.14 19.05
C SER A 251 5.92 13.68 17.81
N PHE A 252 6.63 13.11 16.85
CA PHE A 252 6.07 12.41 15.70
C PHE A 252 6.40 10.93 15.79
N ASP A 253 5.39 10.09 15.97
CA ASP A 253 5.55 8.63 16.00
C ASP A 253 5.21 8.03 14.63
N LEU A 254 6.26 7.69 13.87
CA LEU A 254 6.21 6.92 12.63
C LEU A 254 6.98 5.60 12.82
N SER A 255 6.99 5.04 14.04
CA SER A 255 7.77 3.86 14.39
C SER A 255 7.35 2.60 13.62
N SER A 256 6.13 2.56 13.08
CA SER A 256 5.64 1.49 12.23
C SER A 256 6.05 1.62 10.76
N LEU A 257 6.39 2.83 10.30
CA LEU A 257 6.62 3.18 8.91
C LEU A 257 7.83 2.45 8.32
N ARG A 258 7.63 1.88 7.13
CA ARG A 258 8.61 1.09 6.38
C ARG A 258 8.62 1.51 4.92
N ASN A 259 9.75 1.24 4.27
CA ASN A 259 9.84 1.36 2.82
C ASN A 259 9.06 0.23 2.14
N TYR A 260 8.23 0.57 1.16
CA TYR A 260 7.64 -0.38 0.24
C TYR A 260 8.67 -0.72 -0.86
N TYR A 261 8.95 -2.00 -1.10
CA TYR A 261 9.98 -2.47 -2.05
C TYR A 261 11.36 -1.78 -1.96
N SER A 262 11.77 -1.31 -0.78
CA SER A 262 13.01 -0.53 -0.59
C SER A 262 13.05 0.80 -1.36
N ALA A 263 11.91 1.31 -1.81
CA ALA A 263 11.80 2.66 -2.36
C ALA A 263 12.14 3.69 -1.27
N PRO A 264 13.06 4.64 -1.52
CA PRO A 264 13.31 5.75 -0.61
C PRO A 264 12.06 6.60 -0.40
N LEU A 265 11.93 7.20 0.79
CA LEU A 265 10.82 8.09 1.14
C LEU A 265 11.39 9.43 1.61
N ASN A 266 10.71 10.53 1.30
CA ASN A 266 10.99 11.83 1.90
C ASN A 266 10.18 12.03 3.17
N VAL A 267 10.85 12.36 4.28
CA VAL A 267 10.17 12.69 5.55
C VAL A 267 10.51 14.12 5.91
N ASN A 268 9.51 14.98 6.10
CA ASN A 268 9.72 16.39 6.36
C ASN A 268 8.88 16.83 7.55
N VAL A 269 9.53 17.11 8.68
CA VAL A 269 8.90 17.67 9.89
C VAL A 269 9.31 19.13 10.12
N MET A 270 9.70 19.83 9.05
CA MET A 270 10.27 21.17 9.12
C MET A 270 9.32 22.16 9.80
N GLY A 271 9.86 23.02 10.66
CA GLY A 271 9.11 24.10 11.29
C GLY A 271 8.17 23.67 12.41
N ALA A 272 8.13 22.37 12.77
CA ALA A 272 7.52 21.90 14.01
C ALA A 272 8.39 22.30 15.21
N MET A 273 8.37 23.58 15.57
CA MET A 273 9.37 24.21 16.46
C MET A 273 9.46 23.55 17.83
N ASN A 274 8.37 23.01 18.37
CA ASN A 274 8.35 22.34 19.67
C ASN A 274 8.62 20.84 19.61
N ALA A 275 8.76 20.27 18.40
CA ALA A 275 9.07 18.86 18.24
C ALA A 275 10.46 18.55 18.79
N THR A 276 10.52 17.59 19.70
CA THR A 276 11.76 17.09 20.32
C THR A 276 12.10 15.68 19.87
N GLU A 277 11.15 15.00 19.24
CA GLU A 277 11.23 13.59 18.90
C GLU A 277 10.61 13.29 17.54
N LEU A 278 11.30 12.46 16.76
CA LEU A 278 10.80 11.82 15.55
C LEU A 278 11.20 10.35 15.61
N ASP A 279 10.22 9.45 15.62
CA ASP A 279 10.46 8.01 15.56
C ASP A 279 10.25 7.50 14.15
N ILE A 280 11.33 7.12 13.47
CA ILE A 280 11.31 6.43 12.17
C ILE A 280 12.09 5.12 12.26
N SER A 281 11.98 4.44 13.41
CA SER A 281 12.83 3.30 13.78
C SER A 281 12.77 2.09 12.86
N ARG A 282 11.76 2.01 11.98
CA ARG A 282 11.62 0.95 10.98
C ARG A 282 11.96 1.38 9.55
N LEU A 283 12.13 2.68 9.31
CA LEU A 283 12.53 3.21 8.01
C LEU A 283 14.00 2.87 7.74
N SER A 284 14.26 2.31 6.55
CA SER A 284 15.60 1.85 6.16
C SER A 284 16.22 2.73 5.08
N TYR A 285 15.41 3.30 4.20
CA TYR A 285 15.85 4.15 3.10
C TYR A 285 15.07 5.46 3.14
N ALA A 286 15.78 6.57 3.11
CA ALA A 286 15.17 7.87 2.88
C ALA A 286 15.96 8.59 1.79
N ASP A 287 15.29 9.42 1.02
CA ASP A 287 15.98 10.39 0.17
C ASP A 287 16.39 11.58 1.02
N THR A 288 15.39 12.26 1.59
CA THR A 288 15.58 13.38 2.51
C THR A 288 14.81 13.16 3.81
N ILE A 289 15.45 13.46 4.94
CA ILE A 289 14.78 13.65 6.23
C ILE A 289 15.02 15.09 6.65
N ASP A 290 14.00 15.94 6.60
CA ASP A 290 14.10 17.34 7.00
C ASP A 290 13.55 17.55 8.40
N ILE A 291 14.44 17.85 9.35
CA ILE A 291 14.12 18.19 10.74
C ILE A 291 14.54 19.64 11.06
N SER A 292 14.72 20.49 10.05
CA SER A 292 15.12 21.87 10.26
C SER A 292 14.03 22.71 10.93
N TYR A 293 14.45 23.70 11.70
CA TYR A 293 13.59 24.54 12.54
C TYR A 293 12.77 23.75 13.57
N THR A 294 13.36 22.69 14.14
CA THR A 294 12.79 21.87 15.23
C THR A 294 13.73 21.80 16.44
N ASN A 295 13.22 21.36 17.59
CA ASN A 295 14.00 21.06 18.78
C ASN A 295 14.54 19.61 18.83
N ILE A 296 14.46 18.87 17.72
CA ILE A 296 14.95 17.49 17.62
C ILE A 296 16.49 17.51 17.66
N SER A 297 17.05 17.05 18.77
CA SER A 297 18.51 16.92 18.97
C SER A 297 18.96 15.48 19.23
N ASP A 298 18.00 14.57 19.35
CA ASP A 298 18.20 13.13 19.52
C ASP A 298 17.58 12.38 18.35
N ILE A 299 18.44 11.73 17.55
CA ILE A 299 18.03 10.87 16.44
C ILE A 299 18.41 9.40 16.70
N SER A 300 18.58 9.00 17.96
CA SER A 300 18.94 7.61 18.34
C SER A 300 17.97 6.56 17.79
N LYS A 301 16.73 6.95 17.52
CA LYS A 301 15.69 6.13 16.91
C LYS A 301 15.93 5.84 15.42
N PHE A 302 16.82 6.53 14.72
CA PHE A 302 17.08 6.33 13.29
C PHE A 302 17.96 5.10 13.00
N TYR A 303 18.08 4.15 13.95
CA TYR A 303 19.11 3.11 13.95
C TYR A 303 19.06 2.14 12.76
N ARG A 304 17.93 2.03 12.04
CA ARG A 304 17.80 1.19 10.83
C ARG A 304 18.10 1.92 9.53
N LEU A 305 18.14 3.25 9.54
CA LEU A 305 18.39 4.04 8.34
C LEU A 305 19.75 3.67 7.72
N GLN A 306 19.79 3.45 6.42
CA GLN A 306 20.99 3.02 5.67
C GLN A 306 21.49 4.10 4.70
N THR A 307 20.56 4.88 4.16
CA THR A 307 20.82 5.96 3.21
C THR A 307 19.89 7.13 3.48
N GLY A 308 20.35 8.33 3.15
CA GLY A 308 19.53 9.53 3.14
C GLY A 308 20.32 10.79 3.51
N THR A 309 19.80 11.93 3.07
CA THR A 309 20.28 13.25 3.48
C THR A 309 19.41 13.75 4.62
N ILE A 310 20.01 14.04 5.77
CA ILE A 310 19.30 14.59 6.93
C ILE A 310 19.55 16.10 6.96
N ILE A 311 18.52 16.89 6.69
CA ILE A 311 18.57 18.33 6.79
C ILE A 311 18.30 18.70 8.25
N THR A 312 19.31 19.25 8.90
CA THR A 312 19.27 19.72 10.30
C THR A 312 19.31 21.24 10.36
N ASN A 313 19.15 21.79 11.57
CA ASN A 313 19.34 23.21 11.83
C ASN A 313 20.71 23.72 11.37
N ASN A 314 20.77 24.89 10.73
CA ASN A 314 22.00 25.48 10.22
C ASN A 314 23.02 25.76 11.34
N ASP A 315 24.32 25.75 11.02
CA ASP A 315 25.40 25.94 12.01
C ASP A 315 25.34 27.28 12.75
N SER A 316 24.79 28.31 12.11
CA SER A 316 24.63 29.65 12.67
C SER A 316 23.32 29.85 13.43
N GLU A 317 22.43 28.85 13.43
CA GLU A 317 21.14 28.94 14.11
C GLU A 317 21.34 28.90 15.62
N THR A 318 20.74 29.86 16.33
CA THR A 318 20.87 30.01 17.78
C THR A 318 19.62 29.55 18.52
N PHE A 319 18.47 29.49 17.85
CA PHE A 319 17.20 29.16 18.47
C PHE A 319 16.96 27.66 18.57
N PHE A 320 17.47 26.90 17.61
CA PHE A 320 17.25 25.47 17.52
C PHE A 320 18.55 24.68 17.73
N PRO A 321 18.50 23.54 18.45
CA PRO A 321 19.67 22.78 18.80
C PRO A 321 20.27 22.06 17.57
N GLN A 322 21.55 21.75 17.69
CA GLN A 322 22.21 20.80 16.80
C GLN A 322 21.93 19.36 17.26
N VAL A 323 22.06 18.40 16.35
CA VAL A 323 21.90 16.98 16.71
C VAL A 323 23.12 16.55 17.52
N THR A 324 22.86 15.97 18.69
CA THR A 324 23.91 15.59 19.67
C THR A 324 23.81 14.12 20.09
N THR A 325 22.64 13.49 19.98
CA THR A 325 22.45 12.08 20.30
C THR A 325 22.15 11.29 19.02
N PHE A 326 22.87 10.18 18.86
CA PHE A 326 22.87 9.37 17.64
C PHE A 326 22.62 7.90 17.95
N PRO A 327 22.23 7.09 16.95
CA PRO A 327 22.13 5.65 17.09
C PRO A 327 23.44 5.00 17.56
N ASN A 328 23.35 3.79 18.12
CA ASN A 328 24.51 3.01 18.53
C ASN A 328 25.53 2.85 17.38
N ARG A 329 26.83 2.88 17.68
CA ARG A 329 27.94 2.69 16.72
C ARG A 329 27.82 1.47 15.78
N ASN A 330 27.11 0.43 16.22
CA ASN A 330 26.88 -0.81 15.47
C ASN A 330 25.57 -0.81 14.65
N SER A 331 24.82 0.27 14.66
CA SER A 331 23.58 0.43 13.90
C SER A 331 23.82 0.54 12.39
N SER A 332 22.77 0.29 11.60
CA SER A 332 22.77 0.55 10.16
C SER A 332 23.05 2.02 9.86
N PHE A 333 22.52 2.93 10.69
CA PHE A 333 22.78 4.36 10.60
C PHE A 333 24.28 4.66 10.64
N CYS A 334 24.99 4.15 11.65
CA CYS A 334 26.42 4.40 11.76
C CYS A 334 27.26 3.71 10.68
N TYR A 335 26.77 2.60 10.11
CA TYR A 335 27.36 2.07 8.89
C TYR A 335 27.16 3.04 7.71
N GLY A 336 25.96 3.58 7.51
CA GLY A 336 25.63 4.57 6.48
C GLY A 336 26.48 5.85 6.59
N VAL A 337 26.67 6.38 7.80
CA VAL A 337 27.55 7.55 8.04
C VAL A 337 29.00 7.24 7.65
N ARG A 338 29.57 6.11 8.09
CA ARG A 338 30.95 5.71 7.74
C ARG A 338 31.13 5.47 6.24
N ALA A 339 30.10 4.94 5.58
CA ALA A 339 30.06 4.70 4.13
C ALA A 339 29.75 5.97 3.31
N ARG A 340 29.38 7.08 3.96
CA ARG A 340 28.91 8.32 3.34
C ARG A 340 27.59 8.19 2.56
N ASN A 341 26.78 7.19 2.90
CA ASN A 341 25.41 7.05 2.41
C ASN A 341 24.41 7.87 3.24
N ILE A 342 24.79 8.23 4.47
CA ILE A 342 24.04 9.15 5.32
C ILE A 342 24.88 10.40 5.53
N THR A 343 24.29 11.56 5.26
CA THR A 343 24.90 12.88 5.47
C THR A 343 23.96 13.77 6.27
N LEU A 344 24.52 14.71 7.02
CA LEU A 344 23.80 15.75 7.73
C LEU A 344 24.17 17.11 7.13
N SER A 345 23.19 18.00 6.94
CA SER A 345 23.40 19.30 6.28
C SER A 345 24.28 20.25 7.10
N SER A 346 24.14 20.24 8.44
CA SER A 346 25.01 21.01 9.35
C SER A 346 26.38 20.37 9.47
N SER A 347 27.44 21.19 9.39
CA SER A 347 28.81 20.70 9.61
C SER A 347 29.04 20.27 11.06
N ILE A 348 28.37 20.91 12.02
CA ILE A 348 28.42 20.56 13.44
C ILE A 348 27.72 19.21 13.68
N SER A 349 26.48 19.06 13.20
CA SER A 349 25.73 17.80 13.36
C SER A 349 26.41 16.65 12.61
N GLN A 350 26.95 16.90 11.42
CA GLN A 350 27.76 15.92 10.67
C GLN A 350 29.00 15.48 11.47
N ALA A 351 29.75 16.43 12.04
CA ALA A 351 30.93 16.10 12.86
C ALA A 351 30.55 15.30 14.12
N ASN A 352 29.42 15.62 14.75
CA ASN A 352 28.91 14.86 15.89
C ASN A 352 28.54 13.42 15.48
N ALA A 353 27.86 13.24 14.34
CA ALA A 353 27.51 11.94 13.80
C ALA A 353 28.75 11.09 13.51
N GLU A 354 29.75 11.67 12.84
CA GLU A 354 31.01 10.98 12.57
C GLU A 354 31.73 10.57 13.86
N ASN A 355 31.73 11.42 14.88
CA ASN A 355 32.34 11.08 16.17
C ASN A 355 31.58 9.98 16.92
N ALA A 356 30.25 9.99 16.90
CA ALA A 356 29.42 8.95 17.53
C ALA A 356 29.53 7.60 16.81
N CYS A 357 29.73 7.61 15.49
CA CYS A 357 29.80 6.41 14.65
C CYS A 357 31.21 5.87 14.43
N ARG A 358 32.26 6.58 14.89
CA ARG A 358 33.65 6.11 14.88
C ARG A 358 33.83 4.91 15.78
#